data_AF-A0A1H5K478-F1
#
_entry.id   AF-A0A1H5K478-F1
#
_cell.length_a   1.000
_cell.length_b   1.000
_cell.length_c   1.000
_cell.angle_alpha   90.00
_cell.angle_beta   90.00
_cell.angle_gamma   90.00
#
_symmetry.space_group_name_H-M   'P 1'
#
loop_
_entity.id
_entity.type
_entity.pdbx_description
1 polymer ?
#
loop_
_entity_poly.entity_id
_entity_poly.type
_entity_poly.pdbx_seq_one_letter_code
_entity_poly.pdbx_strand_id
1 'polypeptide(L)'
;MAGIVRLLREVRTVERDVWLTDEFGASHQGAVDVLLADGTVPGPVYFDTASGTGGRSVLQWSVYDGRHRRPRAAGLCAVCSCGWAGPQHALDWDLIGGYELTEAGDGQAAACERDWDAHTADVAA
;
A
#
# COMPACT_ATOMS: atom_id res chain seq x y z
N MET A 1 4.01 -19.97 7.37
CA MET A 1 3.42 -18.85 8.14
C MET A 1 4.51 -17.79 8.26
N ALA A 2 4.49 -16.80 7.36
CA ALA A 2 5.43 -15.69 7.41
C ALA A 2 5.01 -14.76 8.56
N GLY A 3 5.91 -14.56 9.52
CA GLY A 3 5.68 -13.71 10.69
C GLY A 3 6.05 -12.27 10.38
N ILE A 4 5.10 -11.36 10.56
CA ILE A 4 5.33 -9.91 10.56
C ILE A 4 6.31 -9.59 11.71
N VAL A 5 7.52 -9.15 11.41
CA VAL A 5 8.49 -8.68 12.40
C VAL A 5 8.45 -7.15 12.46
N ARG A 6 7.95 -6.59 13.57
CA ARG A 6 7.90 -5.15 13.84
C ARG A 6 9.16 -4.72 14.61
N LEU A 7 10.14 -4.13 13.93
CA LEU A 7 11.29 -3.46 14.56
C LEU A 7 10.99 -1.98 14.76
N LEU A 8 10.90 -1.55 16.03
CA LEU A 8 10.67 -0.17 16.44
C LEU A 8 12.01 0.59 16.53
N ARG A 9 12.18 1.61 15.67
CA ARG A 9 13.02 2.79 15.88
C ARG A 9 12.18 4.00 15.47
N GLU A 10 12.24 5.09 16.24
CA GLU A 10 11.47 6.35 16.06
C GLU A 10 11.80 7.10 14.76
N VAL A 11 11.47 6.49 13.62
CA VAL A 11 11.00 7.21 12.45
C VAL A 11 9.50 7.41 12.70
N ARG A 12 8.90 8.49 12.22
CA ARG A 12 7.42 8.55 12.12
C ARG A 12 7.01 7.44 11.15
N THR A 13 6.88 6.21 11.64
CA THR A 13 6.62 5.04 10.80
C THR A 13 5.28 5.27 10.16
N VAL A 14 5.31 5.54 8.86
CA VAL A 14 4.08 5.60 8.09
C VAL A 14 3.56 4.17 8.00
N GLU A 15 2.38 3.95 8.55
CA GLU A 15 1.81 2.60 8.70
C GLU A 15 1.31 2.10 7.34
N ARG A 16 1.84 0.95 6.89
CA ARG A 16 1.36 0.17 5.75
C ARG A 16 1.81 -1.29 5.87
N ASP A 17 1.07 -2.18 5.25
CA ASP A 17 1.49 -3.56 5.04
C ASP A 17 2.64 -3.65 4.03
N VAL A 18 3.53 -4.60 4.25
CA VAL A 18 4.75 -4.79 3.45
C VAL A 18 5.01 -6.27 3.23
N TRP A 19 5.58 -6.60 2.08
CA TRP A 19 6.00 -7.94 1.72
C TRP A 19 7.52 -8.05 1.77
N LEU A 20 8.02 -9.21 2.17
CA LEU A 20 9.45 -9.53 2.28
C LEU A 20 9.67 -10.95 1.79
N THR A 21 10.85 -11.22 1.21
CA THR A 21 11.34 -12.59 1.01
C THR A 21 12.48 -12.85 1.98
N ASP A 22 12.70 -14.12 2.35
CA ASP A 22 13.85 -14.50 3.18
C ASP A 22 15.18 -14.21 2.47
N GLU A 23 15.21 -14.30 1.14
CA GLU A 23 16.39 -14.06 0.31
C GLU A 23 16.82 -12.59 0.29
N PHE A 24 15.89 -11.66 0.12
CA PHE A 24 16.21 -10.24 -0.09
C PHE A 24 15.97 -9.37 1.14
N GLY A 25 15.14 -9.81 2.09
CA GLY A 25 14.73 -9.02 3.23
C GLY A 25 14.30 -7.61 2.82
N ALA A 26 14.84 -6.58 3.49
CA ALA A 26 14.48 -5.19 3.25
C ALA A 26 14.98 -4.62 1.91
N SER A 27 15.89 -5.28 1.20
CA SER A 27 16.47 -4.77 -0.06
C SER A 27 15.45 -4.81 -1.21
N HIS A 28 14.55 -5.79 -1.19
CA HIS A 28 13.43 -5.89 -2.13
C HIS A 28 12.07 -5.88 -1.41
N GLN A 29 11.95 -5.13 -0.31
CA GLN A 29 10.68 -4.99 0.39
C GLN A 29 9.60 -4.44 -0.54
N GLY A 30 8.50 -5.18 -0.66
CA GLY A 30 7.34 -4.82 -1.45
C GLY A 30 6.26 -4.11 -0.63
N ALA A 31 5.37 -3.37 -1.30
CA ALA A 31 4.11 -2.90 -0.75
C ALA A 31 3.13 -2.55 -1.88
N VAL A 32 1.87 -2.36 -1.53
CA VAL A 32 0.91 -1.65 -2.38
C VAL A 32 1.15 -0.14 -2.26
N ASP A 33 1.15 0.55 -3.41
CA ASP A 33 1.05 2.01 -3.49
C ASP A 33 -0.25 2.42 -4.20
N VAL A 34 -0.64 3.69 -4.04
CA VAL A 34 -1.88 4.26 -4.57
C VAL A 34 -1.59 5.22 -5.71
N LEU A 35 -2.38 5.12 -6.77
CA LEU A 35 -2.39 6.08 -7.86
C LEU A 35 -3.71 6.85 -7.85
N LEU A 36 -3.64 8.17 -7.88
CA LEU A 36 -4.79 9.05 -8.06
C LEU A 36 -5.22 9.07 -9.55
N ALA A 37 -6.39 9.66 -9.82
CA ALA A 37 -6.94 9.72 -11.18
C ALA A 37 -6.06 10.51 -12.17
N ASP A 38 -5.20 11.40 -11.67
CA ASP A 38 -4.21 12.14 -12.47
C ASP A 38 -2.86 11.39 -12.61
N GLY A 39 -2.77 10.17 -12.10
CA GLY A 39 -1.57 9.34 -12.13
C GLY A 39 -0.54 9.67 -11.04
N THR A 40 -0.83 10.61 -10.14
CA THR A 40 0.10 10.95 -9.05
C THR A 40 -0.06 10.00 -7.86
N VAL A 41 1.01 9.87 -7.07
CA VAL A 41 0.99 9.14 -5.79
C VAL A 41 0.65 10.13 -4.66
N PRO A 42 -0.41 9.88 -3.86
CA PRO A 42 -0.77 10.76 -2.78
C PRO A 42 0.19 10.62 -1.59
N GLY A 43 0.28 11.67 -0.77
CA GLY A 43 0.94 11.58 0.54
C GLY A 43 0.18 10.68 1.53
N PRO A 44 0.77 10.40 2.71
CA PRO A 44 0.11 9.64 3.77
C PRO A 44 -1.18 10.31 4.25
N VAL A 45 -2.20 9.51 4.57
CA VAL A 45 -3.41 10.01 5.24
C VAL A 45 -3.14 10.18 6.73
N TYR A 46 -3.42 11.37 7.26
CA TYR A 46 -3.29 11.68 8.69
C TYR A 46 -4.59 11.42 9.44
N PHE A 47 -4.50 10.68 10.54
CA PHE A 47 -5.59 10.41 11.48
C PHE A 47 -5.27 11.11 12.80
N ASP A 48 -6.13 12.04 13.20
CA ASP A 48 -6.04 12.70 14.51
C ASP A 48 -6.45 11.74 15.63
N THR A 49 -5.80 11.83 16.79
CA THR A 49 -6.26 11.13 18.00
C THR A 49 -6.75 12.16 19.00
N ALA A 50 -8.04 12.08 19.35
CA ALA A 50 -8.72 13.09 20.16
C ALA A 50 -8.29 13.15 21.64
N SER A 51 -7.28 12.38 22.08
CA SER A 51 -6.94 12.18 23.50
C SER A 51 -5.49 12.53 23.90
N GLY A 52 -4.68 13.17 23.05
CA GLY A 52 -3.32 13.60 23.43
C GLY A 52 -2.38 13.85 22.25
N THR A 53 -1.13 14.23 22.55
CA THR A 53 -0.11 14.77 21.62
C THR A 53 0.40 13.76 20.57
N GLY A 54 -0.44 13.38 19.60
CA GLY A 54 0.04 12.78 18.35
C GLY A 54 -1.06 12.13 17.50
N GLY A 55 -1.09 12.43 16.20
CA GLY A 55 -1.85 11.63 15.22
C GLY A 55 -0.97 10.64 14.48
N ARG A 56 -1.61 9.78 13.66
CA ARG A 56 -0.96 8.71 12.89
C ARG A 56 -0.97 9.04 11.42
N SER A 57 0.13 8.77 10.71
CA SER A 57 0.18 8.86 9.24
C SER A 57 0.19 7.45 8.65
N VAL A 58 -0.68 7.20 7.69
CA VAL A 58 -0.95 5.85 7.14
C VAL A 58 -0.83 5.90 5.62
N LEU A 59 -0.09 4.96 5.03
CA LEU A 59 -0.01 4.70 3.58
C LEU A 59 -0.76 3.43 3.19
N GLN A 60 -1.41 2.75 4.13
CA GLN A 60 -2.24 1.59 3.83
C GLN A 60 -3.26 1.93 2.75
N TRP A 61 -3.17 1.27 1.60
CA TRP A 61 -3.95 1.56 0.40
C TRP A 61 -5.47 1.64 0.65
N SER A 62 -5.99 0.84 1.58
CA SER A 62 -7.42 0.77 1.88
C SER A 62 -7.99 2.02 2.52
N VAL A 63 -7.15 2.96 3.00
CA VAL A 63 -7.62 4.23 3.58
C VAL A 63 -7.89 5.32 2.52
N TYR A 64 -7.51 5.09 1.26
CA TYR A 64 -7.67 6.03 0.14
C TYR A 64 -9.02 5.88 -0.56
N ASP A 65 -10.09 5.96 0.24
CA ASP A 65 -11.47 5.69 -0.16
C ASP A 65 -12.27 6.92 -0.59
N GLY A 66 -11.67 8.12 -0.52
CA GLY A 66 -12.37 9.38 -0.79
C GLY A 66 -13.26 9.87 0.36
N ARG A 67 -13.42 9.10 1.45
CA ARG A 67 -14.26 9.48 2.60
C ARG A 67 -13.51 10.43 3.52
N HIS A 68 -14.23 11.23 4.29
CA HIS A 68 -13.64 12.16 5.28
C HIS A 68 -12.51 13.07 4.72
N ARG A 69 -12.64 13.53 3.46
CA ARG A 69 -11.66 14.35 2.72
C ARG A 69 -10.32 13.65 2.43
N ARG A 70 -10.25 12.32 2.56
CA ARG A 70 -9.08 11.55 2.12
C ARG A 70 -9.04 11.54 0.59
N PRO A 71 -7.85 11.40 -0.02
CA PRO A 71 -7.77 11.17 -1.45
C PRO A 71 -8.48 9.86 -1.83
N ARG A 72 -9.02 9.82 -3.04
CA ARG A 72 -9.67 8.63 -3.60
C ARG A 72 -8.72 7.98 -4.61
N ALA A 73 -8.30 6.74 -4.34
CA ALA A 73 -7.46 5.96 -5.23
C ALA A 73 -8.17 5.71 -6.57
N ALA A 74 -7.51 5.89 -7.71
CA ALA A 74 -7.99 5.43 -9.02
C ALA A 74 -7.43 4.04 -9.38
N GLY A 75 -6.32 3.66 -8.78
CA GLY A 75 -5.75 2.33 -8.92
C GLY A 75 -4.69 2.06 -7.85
N LEU A 76 -4.27 0.81 -7.83
CA LEU A 76 -3.20 0.30 -6.98
C LEU A 76 -2.04 -0.16 -7.86
N CYS A 77 -0.81 -0.08 -7.37
CA CYS A 77 0.32 -0.75 -8.01
C CYS A 77 1.25 -1.33 -6.95
N ALA A 78 2.10 -2.27 -7.38
CA ALA A 78 3.18 -2.75 -6.55
C ALA A 78 4.34 -1.75 -6.57
N VAL A 79 5.02 -1.56 -5.43
CA VAL A 79 6.30 -0.85 -5.37
C VAL A 79 7.31 -1.67 -4.60
N CYS A 80 8.58 -1.54 -4.98
CA CYS A 80 9.71 -2.20 -4.33
C CYS A 80 10.70 -1.16 -3.79
N SER A 81 11.32 -1.43 -2.65
CA SER A 81 12.38 -0.59 -2.05
C SER A 81 13.57 -0.33 -2.97
N CYS A 82 13.78 -1.16 -4.00
CA CYS A 82 14.82 -0.96 -5.02
C CYS A 82 14.48 0.13 -6.05
N GLY A 83 13.27 0.70 -6.00
CA GLY A 83 12.79 1.73 -6.92
C GLY A 83 11.93 1.22 -8.07
N TRP A 84 11.70 -0.09 -8.16
CA TRP A 84 10.77 -0.67 -9.13
C TRP A 84 9.31 -0.38 -8.76
N ALA A 85 8.49 -0.13 -9.79
CA ALA A 85 7.04 0.00 -9.69
C ALA A 85 6.37 -0.90 -10.74
N GLY A 86 5.36 -1.63 -10.30
CA GLY A 86 4.57 -2.53 -11.14
C GLY A 86 3.48 -1.79 -11.94
N PRO A 87 2.73 -2.53 -12.78
CA PRO A 87 1.61 -1.99 -13.52
C PRO A 87 0.49 -1.52 -12.57
N GLN A 88 -0.35 -0.60 -13.07
CA GLN A 88 -1.53 -0.15 -12.36
C GLN A 88 -2.68 -1.16 -12.51
N HIS A 89 -3.30 -1.49 -11.38
CA HIS A 89 -4.58 -2.21 -11.27
C HIS A 89 -5.69 -1.22 -10.92
N ALA A 90 -6.57 -0.94 -11.88
CA ALA A 90 -7.63 0.05 -11.71
C ALA A 90 -8.68 -0.39 -10.67
N LEU A 91 -9.14 0.58 -9.88
CA LEU A 91 -10.26 0.43 -8.96
C LEU A 91 -11.53 0.94 -9.64
N ASP A 92 -12.50 0.05 -9.83
CA ASP A 92 -13.80 0.41 -10.36
C ASP A 92 -14.72 0.85 -9.22
N TRP A 93 -14.90 2.15 -9.10
CA TRP A 93 -15.70 2.75 -8.03
C TRP A 93 -17.20 2.54 -8.16
N ASP A 94 -17.69 2.25 -9.37
CA ASP A 94 -19.10 1.92 -9.58
C ASP A 94 -19.36 0.49 -9.08
N LEU A 95 -18.38 -0.42 -9.24
CA LEU A 95 -18.44 -1.78 -8.68
C LEU A 95 -18.18 -1.81 -7.16
N ILE A 96 -17.24 -1.01 -6.66
CA ILE A 96 -16.95 -0.92 -5.22
C ILE A 96 -18.18 -0.38 -4.46
N GLY A 97 -18.87 0.61 -5.02
CA GLY A 97 -20.09 1.17 -4.43
C GLY A 97 -19.92 1.59 -2.97
N GLY A 98 -20.71 0.98 -2.08
CA GLY A 98 -20.71 1.27 -0.64
C GLY A 98 -19.81 0.38 0.22
N TYR A 99 -19.18 -0.63 -0.36
CA TYR A 99 -18.32 -1.58 0.38
C TYR A 99 -17.04 -0.89 0.89
N GLU A 100 -16.44 -1.46 1.92
CA GLU A 100 -15.14 -1.01 2.40
C GLU A 100 -14.08 -1.32 1.35
N LEU A 101 -13.20 -0.34 1.08
CA LEU A 101 -12.16 -0.50 0.05
C LEU A 101 -11.24 -1.70 0.34
N THR A 102 -11.01 -2.01 1.63
CA THR A 102 -10.21 -3.17 2.02
C THR A 102 -10.75 -4.51 1.51
N GLU A 103 -12.07 -4.63 1.35
CA GLU A 103 -12.72 -5.86 0.88
C GLU A 103 -12.89 -5.81 -0.64
N ALA A 104 -13.41 -4.69 -1.15
CA ALA A 104 -13.72 -4.57 -2.57
C ALA A 104 -12.49 -4.43 -3.47
N GLY A 105 -11.36 -3.95 -2.92
CA GLY A 105 -10.09 -3.79 -3.62
C GLY A 105 -9.09 -4.94 -3.40
N ASP A 106 -9.47 -5.98 -2.67
CA ASP A 106 -8.58 -7.10 -2.32
C ASP A 106 -7.98 -7.78 -3.57
N GLY A 107 -8.79 -7.94 -4.62
CA GLY A 107 -8.33 -8.53 -5.89
C GLY A 107 -7.22 -7.72 -6.57
N GLN A 108 -7.31 -6.39 -6.53
CA GLN A 108 -6.29 -5.48 -7.06
C GLN A 108 -5.05 -5.47 -6.18
N ALA A 109 -5.20 -5.47 -4.85
CA ALA A 109 -4.08 -5.55 -3.93
C ALA A 109 -3.30 -6.87 -4.10
N ALA A 110 -4.01 -7.99 -4.25
CA ALA A 110 -3.41 -9.30 -4.54
C ALA A 110 -2.74 -9.34 -5.92
N ALA A 111 -3.23 -8.56 -6.89
CA ALA A 111 -2.56 -8.44 -8.19
C ALA A 111 -1.23 -7.69 -8.07
N CYS A 112 -1.15 -6.64 -7.25
CA CYS A 112 0.10 -5.98 -6.93
C CYS A 112 1.11 -6.94 -6.27
N GLU A 113 0.67 -7.78 -5.32
CA GLU A 113 1.56 -8.76 -4.68
C GLU A 113 2.16 -9.72 -5.70
N ARG A 114 1.35 -10.23 -6.63
CA ARG A 114 1.83 -11.11 -7.72
C ARG A 114 2.82 -10.42 -8.65
N ASP A 115 2.63 -9.13 -8.95
CA ASP A 115 3.60 -8.39 -9.76
C ASP A 115 4.93 -8.21 -9.03
N TRP A 116 4.89 -7.98 -7.72
CA TRP A 116 6.09 -7.93 -6.88
C TRP A 116 6.78 -9.30 -6.79
N ASP A 117 6.02 -10.39 -6.65
CA ASP A 117 6.57 -11.75 -6.69
C ASP A 117 7.30 -12.01 -8.00
N ALA A 118 6.69 -11.66 -9.14
CA ALA A 118 7.32 -11.78 -10.45
C ALA A 118 8.59 -10.94 -10.54
N HIS A 119 8.55 -9.69 -10.06
CA HIS A 119 9.74 -8.83 -10.01
C HIS A 119 10.89 -9.44 -9.20
N THR A 120 10.61 -9.97 -8.01
CA THR A 120 11.68 -10.56 -7.17
C THR A 120 12.22 -11.87 -7.75
N ALA A 121 11.39 -12.66 -8.44
CA ALA A 121 11.83 -13.83 -9.17
C ALA A 121 12.76 -13.47 -10.34
N ASP A 122 12.46 -12.39 -11.08
CA ASP A 122 13.31 -11.91 -12.17
C ASP A 122 14.67 -11.40 -11.67
N VAL A 123 14.72 -10.79 -10.48
CA VAL A 123 15.97 -10.32 -9.86
C VAL A 123 16.85 -11.47 -9.34
N ALA A 124 16.23 -12.60 -8.95
CA ALA A 124 16.94 -13.77 -8.45
C ALA A 124 17.57 -14.65 -9.56
N ALA A 125 17.18 -14.44 -10.83
CA ALA A 125 17.60 -15.24 -11.98
C ALA A 125 18.97 -14.81 -12.56
#